data_AF-A0A7X9DRW5-F1
#
_entry.id   AF-A0A7X9DRW5-F1
#
_cell.length_a   1.000
_cell.length_b   1.000
_cell.length_c   1.000
_cell.angle_alpha   90.00
_cell.angle_beta   90.00
_cell.angle_gamma   90.00
#
_symmetry.space_group_name_H-M   'P 1'
#
loop_
_entity.id
_entity.type
_entity.pdbx_description
1 polymer ?
#
loop_
_entity_poly.entity_id
_entity_poly.type
_entity_poly.pdbx_seq_one_letter_code
_entity_poly.pdbx_strand_id
1 'polypeptide(L)'
;MNQILELGIPYSAVASGGIYFYKDGRDVPDVFQAVYEYPDRDFTLMYSATLASDRQRGKVIMGHDGYMEVSDNLMVYADPESTRYRELIDKGTVKPENPIFTYIPGRKNVDAVASATEQYFAKRGLLYTYRGGKRYDTTYLHIKEWIDCIRAGIQPSCNIQQGFQEAITAHMATIALRENRKVYWDKDKEKVV
;
A
#
# COMPACT_ATOMS: atom_id res chain seq x y z
N MET A 1 3.06 0.04 -2.71
CA MET A 1 3.91 0.56 -1.62
C MET A 1 5.27 0.99 -2.13
N ASN A 2 5.90 0.21 -3.03
CA ASN A 2 7.19 0.58 -3.63
C ASN A 2 7.17 1.97 -4.29
N GLN A 3 6.12 2.33 -5.04
CA GLN A 3 5.97 3.67 -5.63
C GLN A 3 5.94 4.86 -4.63
N ILE A 4 5.69 4.60 -3.33
CA ILE A 4 5.58 5.65 -2.29
C ILE A 4 6.84 5.64 -1.41
N LEU A 5 7.31 4.45 -1.05
CA LEU A 5 8.38 4.25 -0.06
C LEU A 5 9.71 3.82 -0.70
N GLU A 6 9.73 3.59 -2.01
CA GLU A 6 10.91 3.16 -2.79
C GLU A 6 11.61 1.94 -2.19
N LEU A 7 10.84 0.97 -1.69
CA LEU A 7 11.31 -0.19 -0.92
C LEU A 7 12.33 -1.07 -1.66
N GLY A 8 12.21 -1.21 -2.96
CA GLY A 8 13.00 -2.17 -3.75
C GLY A 8 12.48 -3.61 -3.64
N ILE A 9 13.37 -4.57 -3.88
CA ILE A 9 13.08 -6.01 -3.72
C ILE A 9 13.27 -6.39 -2.24
N PRO A 10 12.34 -7.13 -1.62
CA PRO A 10 12.50 -7.56 -0.24
C PRO A 10 13.66 -8.54 -0.07
N TYR A 11 14.29 -8.49 1.10
CA TYR A 11 15.34 -9.44 1.47
C TYR A 11 14.80 -10.87 1.52
N SER A 12 13.57 -11.05 2.01
CA SER A 12 12.94 -12.36 2.10
C SER A 12 11.43 -12.29 2.01
N ALA A 13 10.81 -13.41 1.63
CA ALA A 13 9.36 -13.55 1.59
C ALA A 13 8.92 -14.89 2.20
N VAL A 14 7.78 -14.87 2.87
CA VAL A 14 6.98 -16.06 3.23
C VAL A 14 5.56 -15.85 2.73
N ALA A 15 4.88 -16.91 2.33
CA ALA A 15 3.50 -16.84 1.89
C ALA A 15 2.68 -18.04 2.35
N SER A 16 1.39 -17.82 2.55
CA SER A 16 0.43 -18.85 2.94
C SER A 16 -0.93 -18.55 2.31
N GLY A 17 -1.70 -19.59 2.05
CA GLY A 17 -2.98 -19.47 1.39
C GLY A 17 -3.44 -20.77 0.78
N GLY A 18 -4.60 -20.72 0.14
CA GLY A 18 -5.15 -21.84 -0.57
C GLY A 18 -6.45 -21.50 -1.27
N ILE A 19 -7.07 -22.53 -1.83
CA ILE A 19 -8.41 -22.45 -2.39
C ILE A 19 -9.36 -22.97 -1.34
N TYR A 20 -10.05 -22.08 -0.64
CA TYR A 20 -10.93 -22.42 0.48
C TYR A 20 -12.41 -22.34 0.11
N PHE A 21 -12.83 -21.38 -0.72
CA PHE A 21 -14.22 -21.13 -1.07
C PHE A 21 -14.57 -21.54 -2.50
N TYR A 22 -13.85 -21.03 -3.51
CA TYR A 22 -14.19 -21.23 -4.91
C TYR A 22 -13.56 -22.52 -5.48
N LYS A 23 -14.34 -23.60 -5.53
CA LYS A 23 -13.92 -24.92 -6.03
C LYS A 23 -14.16 -25.10 -7.53
N ASP A 24 -13.68 -24.16 -8.34
CA ASP A 24 -13.93 -24.11 -9.80
C ASP A 24 -12.77 -24.66 -10.65
N GLY A 25 -11.80 -25.34 -10.04
CA GLY A 25 -10.63 -25.90 -10.72
C GLY A 25 -9.50 -24.90 -10.98
N ARG A 26 -9.54 -23.70 -10.38
CA ARG A 26 -8.40 -22.77 -10.39
C ARG A 26 -7.16 -23.37 -9.71
N ASP A 27 -5.99 -22.88 -10.09
CA ASP A 27 -4.73 -23.14 -9.39
C ASP A 27 -4.32 -21.98 -8.46
N VAL A 28 -4.88 -20.79 -8.69
CA VAL A 28 -4.57 -19.57 -7.92
C VAL A 28 -5.37 -19.59 -6.61
N PRO A 29 -4.72 -19.41 -5.44
CA PRO A 29 -5.41 -19.32 -4.16
C PRO A 29 -6.49 -18.24 -4.14
N ASP A 30 -7.65 -18.54 -3.56
CA ASP A 30 -8.69 -17.54 -3.32
C ASP A 30 -8.50 -16.81 -1.99
N VAL A 31 -7.64 -17.33 -1.12
CA VAL A 31 -7.11 -16.67 0.07
C VAL A 31 -5.60 -16.75 0.01
N PHE A 32 -4.92 -15.61 0.09
CA PHE A 32 -3.47 -15.50 -0.01
C PHE A 32 -2.94 -14.41 0.90
N GLN A 33 -1.87 -14.70 1.63
CA GLN A 33 -1.16 -13.76 2.48
C GLN A 33 0.34 -13.91 2.18
N ALA A 34 1.06 -12.79 2.15
CA ALA A 34 2.51 -12.80 2.02
C ALA A 34 3.13 -11.78 2.98
N VAL A 35 4.25 -12.14 3.59
CA VAL A 35 5.06 -11.25 4.43
C VAL A 35 6.41 -11.07 3.75
N TYR A 36 6.81 -9.81 3.62
CA TYR A 36 8.05 -9.40 2.98
C TYR A 36 8.91 -8.62 3.97
N GLU A 37 10.17 -9.01 4.11
CA GLU A 37 11.11 -8.38 5.04
C GLU A 37 12.07 -7.43 4.33
N TYR A 38 12.27 -6.25 4.92
CA TYR A 38 13.23 -5.22 4.49
C TYR A 38 14.09 -4.82 5.71
N PRO A 39 15.04 -5.69 6.14
CA PRO A 39 15.83 -5.46 7.35
C PRO A 39 16.68 -4.18 7.27
N ASP A 40 17.18 -3.82 6.09
CA ASP A 40 17.94 -2.58 5.87
C ASP A 40 17.09 -1.30 6.08
N ARG A 41 15.78 -1.46 6.31
CA ARG A 41 14.81 -0.38 6.55
C ARG A 41 14.02 -0.54 7.83
N ASP A 42 14.35 -1.52 8.67
CA ASP A 42 13.57 -1.90 9.86
C ASP A 42 12.07 -2.05 9.55
N PHE A 43 11.75 -2.66 8.39
CA PHE A 43 10.41 -2.64 7.83
C PHE A 43 9.94 -4.03 7.38
N THR A 44 8.70 -4.36 7.73
CA THR A 44 8.00 -5.56 7.27
C THR A 44 6.71 -5.15 6.56
N LEU A 45 6.46 -5.72 5.39
CA LEU A 45 5.23 -5.53 4.64
C LEU A 45 4.41 -6.80 4.63
N MET A 46 3.17 -6.73 5.12
CA MET A 46 2.18 -7.80 4.98
C MET A 46 1.20 -7.48 3.85
N TYR A 47 1.13 -8.36 2.86
CA TYR A 47 0.10 -8.37 1.83
C TYR A 47 -1.00 -9.39 2.19
N SER A 48 -2.25 -8.98 2.04
CA SER A 48 -3.43 -9.75 2.44
C SER A 48 -4.53 -9.72 1.39
N ALA A 49 -4.85 -10.87 0.81
CA ALA A 49 -5.87 -11.04 -0.21
C ALA A 49 -6.87 -12.16 0.13
N THR A 50 -8.15 -11.89 -0.09
CA THR A 50 -9.19 -12.90 -0.18
C THR A 50 -10.20 -12.48 -1.23
N LEU A 51 -10.64 -13.43 -2.05
CA LEU A 51 -11.70 -13.25 -3.04
C LEU A 51 -13.09 -13.59 -2.47
N ALA A 52 -13.15 -14.20 -1.28
CA ALA A 52 -14.39 -14.68 -0.67
C ALA A 52 -14.97 -13.72 0.39
N SER A 53 -14.39 -12.53 0.54
CA SER A 53 -14.88 -11.54 1.50
C SER A 53 -14.74 -10.11 0.96
N ASP A 54 -15.85 -9.38 0.99
CA ASP A 54 -15.91 -7.95 0.65
C ASP A 54 -15.42 -7.03 1.77
N ARG A 55 -14.92 -7.59 2.89
CA ARG A 55 -14.37 -6.77 3.98
C ARG A 55 -13.10 -6.06 3.52
N GLN A 56 -13.19 -4.74 3.39
CA GLN A 56 -12.05 -3.86 3.11
C GLN A 56 -11.00 -3.99 4.24
N ARG A 57 -9.73 -4.21 3.90
CA ARG A 57 -8.62 -4.31 4.88
C ARG A 57 -7.82 -3.02 5.04
N GLY A 58 -7.93 -2.10 4.08
CA GLY A 58 -7.16 -0.84 4.07
C GLY A 58 -5.69 -1.04 3.72
N LYS A 59 -4.96 0.08 3.58
CA LYS A 59 -3.50 0.09 3.54
C LYS A 59 -3.06 0.91 4.73
N VAL A 60 -2.40 0.27 5.69
CA VAL A 60 -1.98 0.92 6.94
C VAL A 60 -0.47 0.91 7.00
N ILE A 61 0.11 2.06 7.32
CA ILE A 61 1.53 2.19 7.65
C ILE A 61 1.59 2.45 9.15
N MET A 62 2.30 1.60 9.87
CA MET A 62 2.37 1.62 11.32
C MET A 62 3.80 1.97 11.74
N GLY A 63 3.94 3.06 12.49
CA GLY A 63 5.20 3.47 13.11
C GLY A 63 5.03 3.61 14.62
N HIS A 64 6.15 3.77 15.33
CA HIS A 64 6.15 3.86 16.78
C HIS A 64 5.36 5.06 17.32
N ASP A 65 5.48 6.23 16.70
CA ASP A 65 4.84 7.47 17.17
C ASP A 65 3.50 7.76 16.51
N GLY A 66 3.09 6.96 15.54
CA GLY A 66 1.88 7.19 14.79
C GLY A 66 1.72 6.23 13.64
N TYR A 67 0.50 6.19 13.14
CA TYR A 67 0.11 5.35 12.04
C TYR A 67 -0.76 6.14 11.06
N MET A 68 -0.80 5.68 9.82
CA MET A 68 -1.64 6.28 8.80
C MET A 68 -2.40 5.24 8.01
N GLU A 69 -3.64 5.59 7.69
CA GLU A 69 -4.48 4.85 6.76
C GLU A 69 -4.43 5.54 5.40
N VAL A 70 -4.00 4.79 4.39
CA VAL A 70 -3.84 5.25 3.01
C VAL A 70 -4.90 4.57 2.15
N SER A 71 -6.05 5.22 1.99
CA SER A 71 -7.07 4.80 1.03
C SER A 71 -7.38 5.99 0.12
N ASP A 72 -8.66 6.29 -0.10
CA ASP A 72 -9.09 7.46 -0.86
C ASP A 72 -8.93 8.74 -0.06
N ASN A 73 -8.96 8.63 1.26
CA ASN A 73 -8.51 9.64 2.19
C ASN A 73 -7.16 9.20 2.77
N LEU A 74 -6.35 10.18 3.15
CA LEU A 74 -5.17 9.97 3.99
C LEU A 74 -5.54 10.45 5.39
N MET A 75 -5.50 9.53 6.36
CA MET A 75 -5.71 9.85 7.77
C MET A 75 -4.46 9.47 8.55
N VAL A 76 -3.96 10.39 9.36
CA VAL A 76 -2.77 10.21 10.20
C VAL A 76 -3.18 10.36 11.64
N TYR A 77 -2.73 9.44 12.48
CA TYR A 77 -3.01 9.38 13.91
C TYR A 77 -1.69 9.43 14.68
N ALA A 78 -1.73 10.07 15.85
CA ALA A 78 -0.68 9.88 16.86
C ALA A 78 -0.92 8.54 17.55
N ASP A 79 0.14 7.78 17.78
CA ASP A 79 0.03 6.55 18.57
C ASP A 79 -0.24 6.93 20.05
N PRO A 80 -1.15 6.24 20.76
CA PRO A 80 -1.41 6.49 22.17
C PRO A 80 -0.15 6.41 23.05
N GLU A 81 0.80 5.55 22.66
CA GLU A 81 2.07 5.38 23.36
C GLU A 81 3.23 6.15 22.72
N SER A 82 2.95 7.08 21.82
CA SER A 82 3.96 7.90 21.17
C SER A 82 4.88 8.59 22.18
N THR A 83 6.18 8.52 21.90
CA THR A 83 7.21 9.29 22.62
C THR A 83 7.27 10.73 22.11
N ARG A 84 7.03 10.94 20.81
CA ARG A 84 7.00 12.25 20.16
C ARG A 84 5.81 13.12 20.56
N TYR A 85 4.62 12.55 20.70
CA TYR A 85 3.38 13.28 20.98
C TYR A 85 2.97 13.24 22.46
N ARG A 86 3.76 12.58 23.34
CA ARG A 86 3.42 12.34 24.74
C ARG A 86 2.89 13.57 25.48
N GLU A 87 3.65 14.66 25.46
CA GLU A 87 3.24 15.88 26.16
C GLU A 87 1.93 16.47 25.64
N LEU A 88 1.70 16.39 24.33
CA LEU A 88 0.47 16.91 23.72
C LEU A 88 -0.73 16.02 24.03
N ILE A 89 -0.50 14.72 24.19
CA ILE A 89 -1.50 13.74 24.64
C ILE A 89 -1.85 13.98 26.10
N ASP A 90 -0.84 14.11 26.98
CA ASP A 90 -1.04 14.35 28.42
C ASP A 90 -1.79 15.66 28.69
N LYS A 91 -1.52 16.69 27.87
CA LYS A 91 -2.24 17.98 27.91
C LYS A 91 -3.63 17.93 27.25
N GLY A 92 -4.03 16.80 26.66
CA GLY A 92 -5.29 16.62 25.95
C GLY A 92 -5.41 17.41 24.64
N THR A 93 -4.29 17.97 24.14
CA THR A 93 -4.22 18.73 22.88
C THR A 93 -4.28 17.79 21.68
N VAL A 94 -3.57 16.66 21.76
CA VAL A 94 -3.69 15.55 20.81
C VAL A 94 -4.52 14.47 21.47
N LYS A 95 -5.56 14.02 20.78
CA LYS A 95 -6.42 12.92 21.20
C LYS A 95 -6.17 11.76 20.25
N PRO A 96 -5.47 10.69 20.66
CA PRO A 96 -5.08 9.59 19.78
C PRO A 96 -6.26 8.92 19.05
N GLU A 97 -7.46 8.99 19.61
CA GLU A 97 -8.69 8.51 18.97
C GLU A 97 -9.12 9.33 17.73
N ASN A 98 -8.57 10.53 17.55
CA ASN A 98 -8.83 11.42 16.43
C ASN A 98 -7.60 11.54 15.52
N PRO A 99 -7.80 11.66 14.20
CA PRO A 99 -6.68 11.90 13.30
C PRO A 99 -6.06 13.27 13.59
N ILE A 100 -4.73 13.32 13.70
CA ILE A 100 -3.96 14.57 13.78
C ILE A 100 -3.85 15.25 12.42
N PHE A 101 -4.11 14.52 11.33
CA PHE A 101 -4.20 15.05 9.98
C PHE A 101 -5.17 14.24 9.15
N THR A 102 -6.03 14.92 8.38
CA THR A 102 -6.94 14.31 7.42
C THR A 102 -6.83 15.04 6.09
N TYR A 103 -6.52 14.29 5.03
CA TYR A 103 -6.58 14.78 3.66
C TYR A 103 -7.67 14.03 2.89
N ILE A 104 -8.65 14.80 2.42
CA ILE A 104 -9.75 14.34 1.57
C ILE A 104 -9.56 14.99 0.19
N PRO A 105 -9.20 14.22 -0.84
CA PRO A 105 -9.03 14.76 -2.18
C PRO A 105 -10.33 15.44 -2.67
N GLY A 106 -10.22 16.64 -3.24
CA GLY A 106 -11.39 17.39 -3.71
C GLY A 106 -11.98 18.41 -2.73
N ARG A 107 -11.61 18.37 -1.45
CA ARG A 107 -12.02 19.39 -0.47
C ARG A 107 -10.90 20.43 -0.25
N LYS A 108 -11.27 21.71 -0.23
CA LYS A 108 -10.33 22.83 -0.01
C LYS A 108 -9.97 23.06 1.47
N ASN A 109 -10.78 22.55 2.40
CA ASN A 109 -10.55 22.70 3.84
C ASN A 109 -10.05 21.38 4.44
N VAL A 110 -8.96 21.46 5.20
CA VAL A 110 -8.23 20.33 5.83
C VAL A 110 -8.93 19.82 7.10
N ASP A 111 -10.18 20.23 7.35
CA ASP A 111 -10.83 20.00 8.65
C ASP A 111 -12.30 19.60 8.47
N ALA A 112 -12.54 18.36 8.03
CA ALA A 112 -13.90 17.89 7.83
C ALA A 112 -14.07 16.40 8.15
N VAL A 113 -14.88 16.12 9.17
CA VAL A 113 -15.54 14.84 9.38
C VAL A 113 -16.29 14.48 8.10
N ALA A 114 -15.84 13.43 7.40
CA ALA A 114 -16.48 12.96 6.17
C ALA A 114 -17.76 12.17 6.50
N SER A 115 -18.84 12.39 5.74
CA SER A 115 -20.09 11.64 5.94
C SER A 115 -19.95 10.17 5.52
N ALA A 116 -20.74 9.28 6.13
CA ALA A 116 -20.71 7.84 5.83
C ALA A 116 -20.99 7.51 4.35
N THR A 117 -21.81 8.32 3.68
CA THR A 117 -22.13 8.17 2.24
C THR A 117 -20.94 8.56 1.34
N GLU A 118 -20.13 9.53 1.74
CA GLU A 118 -18.94 9.92 0.98
C GLU A 118 -17.82 8.89 1.10
N GLN A 119 -17.66 8.28 2.29
CA GLN A 119 -16.77 7.13 2.47
C GLN A 119 -17.16 5.98 1.52
N TYR A 120 -18.45 5.74 1.28
CA TYR A 120 -18.92 4.65 0.42
C TYR A 120 -18.49 4.77 -1.05
N PHE A 121 -18.56 5.98 -1.63
CA PHE A 121 -18.17 6.20 -3.04
C PHE A 121 -16.65 6.33 -3.23
N ALA A 122 -15.96 6.85 -2.22
CA ALA A 122 -14.51 6.90 -2.23
C ALA A 122 -13.92 5.48 -2.24
N LYS A 123 -14.41 4.57 -1.37
CA LYS A 123 -13.90 3.19 -1.14
C LYS A 123 -13.77 2.27 -2.37
N ARG A 124 -14.36 2.62 -3.51
CA ARG A 124 -14.22 1.85 -4.77
C ARG A 124 -13.01 2.28 -5.60
N GLY A 125 -12.12 3.07 -5.00
CA GLY A 125 -10.91 3.65 -5.59
C GLY A 125 -10.20 2.72 -6.55
N LEU A 126 -10.17 3.15 -7.82
CA LEU A 126 -9.36 2.64 -8.95
C LEU A 126 -9.73 3.35 -10.27
N LEU A 127 -10.80 4.15 -10.31
CA LEU A 127 -11.26 4.83 -11.54
C LEU A 127 -10.82 6.31 -11.65
N TYR A 128 -10.53 6.98 -10.54
CA TYR A 128 -10.25 8.41 -10.53
C TYR A 128 -9.43 8.86 -9.33
N THR A 129 -8.77 10.01 -9.47
CA THR A 129 -8.05 10.74 -8.41
C THR A 129 -8.42 12.23 -8.47
N TYR A 130 -8.00 13.03 -7.49
CA TYR A 130 -8.18 14.49 -7.53
C TYR A 130 -6.83 15.21 -7.56
N ARG A 131 -6.71 16.21 -8.44
CA ARG A 131 -5.58 17.16 -8.47
C ARG A 131 -6.14 18.57 -8.48
N GLY A 132 -5.71 19.41 -7.53
CA GLY A 132 -6.20 20.79 -7.40
C GLY A 132 -7.71 20.90 -7.21
N GLY A 133 -8.34 19.94 -6.53
CA GLY A 133 -9.79 19.89 -6.32
C GLY A 133 -10.61 19.32 -7.49
N LYS A 134 -9.99 19.04 -8.64
CA LYS A 134 -10.66 18.49 -9.82
C LYS A 134 -10.43 16.98 -9.92
N ARG A 135 -11.49 16.25 -10.27
CA ARG A 135 -11.46 14.81 -10.53
C ARG A 135 -10.80 14.52 -11.89
N TYR A 136 -9.91 13.53 -11.92
CA TYR A 136 -9.19 13.04 -13.09
C TYR A 136 -9.29 11.52 -13.17
N ASP A 137 -9.40 10.98 -14.38
CA ASP A 137 -9.20 9.56 -14.65
C ASP A 137 -7.73 9.18 -14.47
N THR A 138 -7.46 8.13 -13.70
CA THR A 138 -6.09 7.66 -13.40
C THR A 138 -5.39 7.07 -14.62
N THR A 139 -6.13 6.40 -15.51
CA THR A 139 -5.62 5.89 -16.80
C THR A 139 -5.18 7.04 -17.68
N TYR A 140 -6.00 8.08 -17.78
CA TYR A 140 -5.63 9.29 -18.52
C TYR A 140 -4.33 9.90 -17.99
N LEU A 141 -4.20 10.04 -16.66
CA LEU A 141 -2.99 10.60 -16.05
C LEU A 141 -1.74 9.75 -16.34
N HIS A 142 -1.87 8.43 -16.29
CA HIS A 142 -0.76 7.51 -16.54
C HIS A 142 -0.30 7.57 -18.01
N ILE A 143 -1.23 7.52 -18.96
CA ILE A 143 -0.91 7.65 -20.40
C ILE A 143 -0.38 9.04 -20.73
N LYS A 144 -0.93 10.10 -20.12
CA LYS A 144 -0.44 11.46 -20.31
C LYS A 144 1.02 11.58 -19.88
N GLU A 145 1.36 11.08 -18.69
CA GLU A 145 2.73 11.13 -18.18
C GLU A 145 3.69 10.36 -19.09
N TRP A 146 3.30 9.17 -19.56
CA TRP A 146 4.10 8.41 -20.52
C TRP A 146 4.36 9.18 -21.82
N ILE A 147 3.34 9.80 -22.42
CA ILE A 147 3.49 10.61 -23.64
C ILE A 147 4.35 11.85 -23.39
N ASP A 148 4.17 12.52 -22.26
CA ASP A 148 4.99 13.68 -21.88
C ASP A 148 6.46 13.29 -21.72
N CYS A 149 6.73 12.13 -21.13
CA CYS A 149 8.08 11.59 -20.99
C CYS A 149 8.74 11.33 -22.34
N ILE A 150 8.00 10.76 -23.31
CA ILE A 150 8.48 10.58 -24.69
C ILE A 150 8.84 11.93 -25.33
N ARG A 151 7.96 12.93 -25.19
CA ARG A 151 8.16 14.25 -25.78
C ARG A 151 9.35 14.99 -25.17
N ALA A 152 9.54 14.86 -23.86
CA ALA A 152 10.60 15.52 -23.13
C ALA A 152 11.93 14.73 -23.13
N GLY A 153 11.93 13.47 -23.56
CA GLY A 153 13.10 12.59 -23.51
C GLY A 153 13.51 12.24 -22.07
N ILE A 154 12.54 12.07 -21.16
CA ILE A 154 12.79 11.75 -19.74
C ILE A 154 12.22 10.38 -19.36
N GLN A 155 12.67 9.84 -18.23
CA GLN A 155 12.21 8.56 -17.69
C GLN A 155 10.81 8.69 -17.07
N PRO A 156 9.86 7.78 -17.35
CA PRO A 156 8.60 7.73 -16.61
C PRO A 156 8.81 7.35 -15.15
N SER A 157 7.87 7.78 -14.31
CA SER A 157 7.79 7.48 -12.88
C SER A 157 7.69 5.98 -12.60
N CYS A 158 6.96 5.23 -13.42
CA CYS A 158 6.91 3.77 -13.41
C CYS A 158 7.76 3.23 -14.56
N ASN A 159 9.06 3.02 -14.33
CA ASN A 159 9.99 2.49 -15.32
C ASN A 159 10.27 0.99 -15.15
N ILE A 160 11.12 0.45 -16.02
CA ILE A 160 11.42 -0.99 -16.07
C ILE A 160 12.09 -1.48 -14.78
N GLN A 161 12.82 -0.64 -14.07
CA GLN A 161 13.46 -1.00 -12.80
C GLN A 161 12.41 -1.21 -11.71
N GLN A 162 11.39 -0.33 -11.58
CA GLN A 162 10.30 -0.61 -10.64
C GLN A 162 9.50 -1.86 -11.06
N GLY A 163 9.25 -2.02 -12.37
CA GLY A 163 8.58 -3.22 -12.88
C GLY A 163 9.33 -4.52 -12.56
N PHE A 164 10.66 -4.52 -12.69
CA PHE A 164 11.51 -5.64 -12.29
C PHE A 164 11.40 -5.94 -10.79
N GLN A 165 11.52 -4.91 -9.93
CA GLN A 165 11.42 -5.07 -8.49
C GLN A 165 10.06 -5.67 -8.06
N GLU A 166 8.98 -5.18 -8.67
CA GLU A 166 7.62 -5.64 -8.41
C GLU A 166 7.39 -7.07 -8.89
N ALA A 167 7.88 -7.42 -10.08
CA ALA A 167 7.79 -8.76 -10.62
C ALA A 167 8.54 -9.78 -9.75
N ILE A 168 9.79 -9.47 -9.35
CA ILE A 168 10.56 -10.35 -8.45
C ILE A 168 9.84 -10.51 -7.11
N THR A 169 9.33 -9.43 -6.52
CA THR A 169 8.57 -9.50 -5.26
C THR A 169 7.37 -10.45 -5.36
N ALA A 170 6.59 -10.37 -6.45
CA ALA A 170 5.46 -11.27 -6.68
C ALA A 170 5.90 -12.73 -6.88
N HIS A 171 7.00 -12.95 -7.61
CA HIS A 171 7.58 -14.28 -7.79
C HIS A 171 8.08 -14.88 -6.49
N MET A 172 8.75 -14.10 -5.63
CA MET A 172 9.21 -14.56 -4.32
C MET A 172 8.05 -15.10 -3.48
N ALA A 173 6.93 -14.40 -3.41
CA ALA A 173 5.77 -14.89 -2.66
C ALA A 173 5.11 -16.12 -3.29
N THR A 174 5.09 -16.21 -4.62
CA THR A 174 4.57 -17.38 -5.35
C THR A 174 5.44 -18.62 -5.08
N ILE A 175 6.77 -18.47 -5.15
CA ILE A 175 7.72 -19.55 -4.87
C ILE A 175 7.62 -19.97 -3.41
N ALA A 176 7.59 -19.01 -2.48
CA ALA A 176 7.45 -19.27 -1.05
C ALA A 176 6.19 -20.11 -0.74
N LEU A 177 5.06 -19.80 -1.38
CA LEU A 177 3.83 -20.57 -1.24
C LEU A 177 3.99 -21.99 -1.81
N ARG A 178 4.49 -22.11 -3.03
CA ARG A 178 4.58 -23.41 -3.74
C ARG A 178 5.57 -24.38 -3.09
N GLU A 179 6.68 -23.85 -2.58
CA GLU A 179 7.73 -24.63 -1.94
C GLU A 179 7.55 -24.75 -0.42
N ASN A 180 6.52 -24.09 0.13
CA ASN A 180 6.19 -24.08 1.55
C ASN A 180 7.39 -23.73 2.45
N ARG A 181 8.13 -22.69 2.07
CA ARG A 181 9.33 -22.24 2.78
C ARG A 181 9.52 -20.74 2.66
N LYS A 182 10.36 -20.20 3.53
CA LYS A 182 10.92 -18.85 3.37
C LYS A 182 11.91 -18.83 2.20
N VAL A 183 11.80 -17.82 1.36
CA VAL A 183 12.73 -17.57 0.24
C VAL A 183 13.44 -16.24 0.44
N TYR A 184 14.60 -16.10 -0.19
CA TYR A 184 15.47 -14.93 -0.09
C TYR A 184 15.82 -14.40 -1.48
N TRP A 185 16.16 -13.11 -1.55
CA TRP A 185 16.70 -12.50 -2.76
C TRP A 185 18.23 -12.46 -2.69
N ASP A 186 18.90 -13.22 -3.56
CA ASP A 186 20.34 -13.11 -3.81
C ASP A 186 20.56 -11.95 -4.80
N LYS A 187 20.85 -10.76 -4.25
CA LYS A 187 21.03 -9.52 -5.03
C LYS A 187 22.21 -9.58 -5.99
N ASP A 188 23.25 -10.34 -5.67
CA ASP A 188 24.49 -10.38 -6.47
C ASP A 188 24.30 -11.28 -7.70
N LYS A 189 23.47 -12.34 -7.57
CA LYS A 189 23.15 -13.26 -8.66
C LYS A 189 21.81 -12.99 -9.34
N GLU A 190 21.05 -12.05 -8.82
CA GLU A 190 19.67 -11.75 -9.22
C GLU A 190 18.77 -12.99 -9.22
N LYS A 191 18.76 -13.74 -8.12
CA LYS A 191 18.00 -14.99 -8.00
C LYS A 191 17.20 -15.07 -6.70
N VAL A 192 16.04 -15.70 -6.80
CA VAL A 192 15.29 -16.15 -5.62
C VAL A 192 15.89 -17.48 -5.16
N VAL A 193 16.28 -17.56 -3.88
CA VAL A 193 16.92 -18.74 -3.27
C VAL A 193 16.18 -19.23 -2.05
#